data_AF-J0JIU1-F1
#
_entry.id   AF-J0JIU1-F1
#
_cell.length_a   1.000
_cell.length_b   1.000
_cell.length_c   1.000
_cell.angle_alpha   90.00
_cell.angle_beta   90.00
_cell.angle_gamma   90.00
#
_symmetry.space_group_name_H-M   'P 1'
#
loop_
_entity.id
_entity.type
_entity.pdbx_description
1 polymer ?
#
loop_
_entity_poly.entity_id
_entity_poly.type
_entity_poly.pdbx_seq_one_letter_code
_entity_poly.pdbx_strand_id
1 'polypeptide(L)'
;MLKFKYGLIYIALILGLQATDYDNLEEENQQLDEKINHLKQQLTEKGVSPKEMDKDEFEEEYLERTYPKISSKKRKKLLKSFSIADDKSGVFLGGGYAYGGFNLSYQGEMLDRYGANAPSAFKNNININAPVSMISVKFGYQKYFVPYFGTRFYGDLLLGGGVLKEDASKQPVGSFIYVLGAMNTDLLFDMPLDFKTKKHFLGVYAGFGIGLMLYQDKPNQNGRNLVVGGYSSPNFLWKSLIEVDYTFNVGVSLTLYRKHRLEIGTKLPISYLRMGVEEGAVYQNKEDDERLLISANNQFKRSSFLLVNYAFIF
;
A
#
# COMPACT_ATOMS: atom_id res chain seq x y z
N MET A 1 -8.21 -30.52 5.95
CA MET A 1 -6.99 -29.70 5.72
C MET A 1 -7.34 -28.22 5.48
N LEU A 2 -8.19 -27.63 6.34
CA LEU A 2 -8.71 -26.25 6.19
C LEU A 2 -8.28 -25.31 7.34
N LYS A 3 -7.60 -25.84 8.37
CA LYS A 3 -7.27 -25.10 9.62
C LYS A 3 -5.95 -24.33 9.58
N PHE A 4 -5.10 -24.56 8.57
CA PHE A 4 -3.77 -23.91 8.48
C PHE A 4 -3.77 -22.56 7.75
N LYS A 5 -4.80 -22.24 6.96
CA LYS A 5 -4.85 -21.00 6.15
C LYS A 5 -5.15 -19.73 6.93
N TYR A 6 -5.78 -19.84 8.10
CA TYR A 6 -6.06 -18.69 8.97
C TYR A 6 -5.01 -18.50 10.08
N GLY A 7 -4.13 -19.48 10.29
CA GLY A 7 -3.09 -19.43 11.32
C GLY A 7 -2.02 -18.37 11.04
N LEU A 8 -1.60 -18.23 9.78
CA LEU A 8 -0.58 -17.24 9.38
C LEU A 8 -1.08 -15.78 9.47
N ILE A 9 -2.37 -15.56 9.19
CA ILE A 9 -2.99 -14.22 9.33
C ILE A 9 -3.15 -13.86 10.81
N TYR A 10 -3.56 -14.82 11.65
CA TYR A 10 -3.61 -14.62 13.10
C TYR A 10 -2.21 -14.40 13.69
N ILE A 11 -1.19 -15.13 13.24
CA ILE A 11 0.19 -14.97 13.71
C ILE A 11 0.77 -13.63 13.25
N ALA A 12 0.49 -13.16 12.03
CA ALA A 12 0.95 -11.84 11.57
C ALA A 12 0.24 -10.68 12.31
N LEU A 13 -1.06 -10.82 12.64
CA LEU A 13 -1.78 -9.85 13.46
C LEU A 13 -1.34 -9.89 14.93
N ILE A 14 -1.10 -11.08 15.49
CA ILE A 14 -0.60 -11.24 16.86
C ILE A 14 0.83 -10.75 16.97
N LEU A 15 1.72 -11.05 16.02
CA LEU A 15 3.08 -10.51 16.00
C LEU A 15 3.10 -9.00 15.74
N GLY A 16 2.18 -8.48 14.92
CA GLY A 16 2.02 -7.03 14.71
C GLY A 16 1.46 -6.30 15.93
N LEU A 17 0.61 -6.94 16.74
CA LEU A 17 0.08 -6.42 18.01
C LEU A 17 1.03 -6.65 19.20
N GLN A 18 1.85 -7.70 19.17
CA GLN A 18 2.86 -8.03 20.20
C GLN A 18 4.21 -7.33 19.95
N ALA A 19 4.47 -6.79 18.75
CA ALA A 19 5.70 -6.03 18.46
C ALA A 19 5.66 -4.58 18.96
N THR A 20 4.52 -4.09 19.43
CA THR A 20 4.45 -2.92 20.31
C THR A 20 4.40 -3.42 21.75
N ASP A 21 5.60 -3.62 22.30
CA ASP A 21 5.79 -3.97 23.69
C ASP A 21 5.36 -2.76 24.53
N TYR A 22 4.22 -2.88 25.20
CA TYR A 22 3.53 -1.77 25.86
C TYR A 22 4.41 -1.13 26.94
N ASP A 23 5.20 -1.96 27.63
CA ASP A 23 6.16 -1.55 28.65
C ASP A 23 7.32 -0.72 28.04
N ASN A 24 7.71 -1.04 26.80
CA ASN A 24 8.79 -0.35 26.08
C ASN A 24 8.33 1.04 25.59
N LEU A 25 7.05 1.16 25.19
CA LEU A 25 6.42 2.46 24.90
C LEU A 25 6.26 3.32 26.17
N GLU A 26 6.00 2.71 27.32
CA GLU A 26 5.88 3.40 28.61
C GLU A 26 7.25 3.92 29.08
N GLU A 27 8.31 3.11 28.96
CA GLU A 27 9.69 3.56 29.20
C GLU A 27 10.13 4.66 28.22
N GLU A 28 9.80 4.55 26.92
CA GLU A 28 10.14 5.58 25.93
C GLU A 28 9.42 6.91 26.23
N ASN A 29 8.15 6.86 26.65
CA ASN A 29 7.39 8.03 27.08
C ASN A 29 7.97 8.66 28.35
N GLN A 30 8.38 7.86 29.33
CA GLN A 30 9.04 8.36 30.55
C GLN A 30 10.36 9.07 30.22
N GLN A 31 11.19 8.49 29.33
CA GLN A 31 12.43 9.13 28.88
C GLN A 31 12.18 10.43 28.13
N LEU A 32 11.12 10.49 27.31
CA LEU A 32 10.68 11.70 26.63
C LEU A 32 10.23 12.78 27.63
N ASP A 33 9.46 12.41 28.65
CA ASP A 33 8.99 13.33 29.69
C ASP A 33 10.14 13.89 30.53
N GLU A 34 11.11 13.05 30.92
CA GLU A 34 12.33 13.49 31.60
C GLU A 34 13.11 14.49 30.74
N LYS A 35 13.25 14.21 29.44
CA LYS A 35 13.96 15.08 28.49
C LYS A 35 13.22 16.40 28.28
N ILE A 36 11.89 16.38 28.21
CA ILE A 36 11.05 17.58 28.15
C ILE A 36 11.24 18.43 29.41
N ASN A 37 11.23 17.81 30.59
CA ASN A 37 11.41 18.51 31.87
C ASN A 37 12.80 19.13 32.00
N HIS A 38 13.84 18.39 31.62
CA HIS A 38 15.20 18.92 31.58
C HIS A 38 15.32 20.12 30.63
N LEU A 39 14.71 20.07 29.44
CA LEU A 39 14.68 21.18 28.49
C LEU A 39 13.88 22.39 29.04
N LYS A 40 12.73 22.15 29.70
CA LYS A 40 11.97 23.21 30.39
C LYS A 40 12.82 23.90 31.45
N GLN A 41 13.60 23.14 32.21
CA GLN A 41 14.50 23.67 33.24
C GLN A 41 15.63 24.53 32.63
N GLN A 42 16.28 24.05 31.57
CA GLN A 42 17.30 24.82 30.84
C GLN A 42 16.76 26.13 30.25
N LEU A 43 15.51 26.13 29.77
CA LEU A 43 14.85 27.34 29.27
C LEU A 43 14.57 28.33 30.40
N THR A 44 14.10 27.82 31.55
CA THR A 44 13.83 28.62 32.75
C THR A 44 15.10 29.27 33.30
N GLU A 45 16.21 28.53 33.34
CA GLU A 45 17.54 29.04 33.71
C GLU A 45 18.06 30.12 32.76
N LYS A 46 17.67 30.07 31.48
CA LYS A 46 17.97 31.11 30.48
C LYS A 46 17.00 32.31 30.54
N GLY A 47 16.16 32.40 31.57
CA GLY A 47 15.21 33.48 31.77
C GLY A 47 13.95 33.39 30.91
N VAL A 48 13.71 32.26 30.25
CA VAL A 48 12.52 32.01 29.44
C VAL A 48 11.57 31.12 30.24
N SER A 49 10.44 31.67 30.69
CA SER A 49 9.38 30.87 31.32
C SER A 49 8.68 30.02 30.26
N PRO A 50 8.84 28.68 30.26
CA PRO A 50 8.15 27.82 29.30
C PRO A 50 6.66 27.79 29.70
N LYS A 51 5.80 28.47 28.93
CA LYS A 51 4.36 28.27 29.07
C LYS A 51 4.02 26.87 28.57
N GLU A 52 3.35 26.09 29.41
CA GLU A 52 2.68 24.88 28.94
C GLU A 52 1.58 25.31 27.96
N MET A 53 1.70 24.85 26.72
CA MET A 53 0.62 24.95 25.75
C MET A 53 -0.38 23.85 26.06
N ASP A 54 -1.56 24.24 26.52
CA ASP A 54 -2.70 23.36 26.45
C ASP A 54 -2.98 23.03 24.98
N LYS A 55 -3.15 21.75 24.66
CA LYS A 55 -3.49 21.33 23.29
C LYS A 55 -4.78 21.98 22.82
N ASP A 56 -5.68 22.29 23.74
CA ASP A 56 -6.98 22.90 23.46
C ASP A 56 -6.88 24.42 23.19
N GLU A 57 -5.75 25.06 23.53
CA GLU A 57 -5.53 26.51 23.35
C GLU A 57 -4.46 26.84 22.30
N PHE A 58 -3.82 25.84 21.68
CA PHE A 58 -2.70 26.05 20.76
C PHE A 58 -3.05 27.01 19.61
N GLU A 59 -4.20 26.85 18.95
CA GLU A 59 -4.57 27.72 17.84
C GLU A 59 -4.95 29.13 18.28
N GLU A 60 -5.49 29.29 19.49
CA GLU A 60 -5.75 30.61 20.07
C GLU A 60 -4.42 31.32 20.36
N GLU A 61 -3.50 30.66 21.05
CA GLU A 61 -2.19 31.23 21.38
C GLU A 61 -1.36 31.51 20.12
N TYR A 62 -1.39 30.62 19.12
CA TYR A 62 -0.73 30.83 17.84
C TYR A 62 -1.26 32.08 17.12
N LEU A 63 -2.58 32.28 17.11
CA LEU A 63 -3.19 33.47 16.50
C LEU A 63 -2.86 34.75 17.28
N GLU A 64 -2.75 34.67 18.61
CA GLU A 64 -2.36 35.79 19.45
C GLU A 64 -0.92 36.24 19.21
N ARG A 65 0.00 35.28 19.14
CA ARG A 65 1.42 35.55 18.90
C ARG A 65 1.68 36.03 17.47
N THR A 66 1.07 35.37 16.49
CA THR A 66 1.35 35.63 15.06
C THR A 66 0.59 36.84 14.53
N TYR A 67 -0.64 37.07 15.02
CA TYR A 67 -1.52 38.14 14.55
C TYR A 67 -2.15 38.93 15.70
N PRO A 68 -1.36 39.63 16.53
CA PRO A 68 -1.86 40.32 17.73
C PRO A 68 -2.91 41.40 17.42
N LYS A 69 -2.88 41.98 16.22
CA LYS A 69 -3.79 43.06 15.77
C LYS A 69 -5.00 42.56 14.97
N ILE A 70 -5.27 41.27 14.96
CA ILE A 70 -6.39 40.71 14.18
C ILE A 70 -7.73 41.09 14.81
N SER A 71 -8.72 41.46 14.00
CA SER A 71 -10.07 41.73 14.51
C SER A 71 -10.70 40.47 15.09
N SER A 72 -11.51 40.62 16.14
CA SER A 72 -12.22 39.52 16.81
C SER A 72 -13.03 38.65 15.83
N LYS A 73 -13.70 39.29 14.86
CA LYS A 73 -14.45 38.62 13.80
C LYS A 73 -13.56 37.74 12.92
N LYS A 74 -12.37 38.23 12.55
CA LYS A 74 -11.42 37.46 11.72
C LYS A 74 -10.75 36.35 12.54
N ARG A 75 -10.45 36.58 13.82
CA ARG A 75 -9.96 35.55 14.76
C ARG A 75 -10.96 34.39 14.87
N LYS A 76 -12.23 34.67 15.18
CA LYS A 76 -13.28 33.65 15.27
C LYS A 76 -13.44 32.84 13.98
N LYS A 77 -13.26 33.47 12.81
CA LYS A 77 -13.29 32.79 11.51
C LYS A 77 -12.10 31.84 11.32
N LEU A 78 -10.90 32.23 11.77
CA LEU A 78 -9.71 31.39 11.71
C LEU A 78 -9.80 30.20 12.67
N LEU A 79 -10.22 30.43 13.92
CA LEU A 79 -10.44 29.35 14.89
C LEU A 79 -11.47 28.33 14.40
N LYS A 80 -12.59 28.80 13.84
CA LYS A 80 -13.56 27.91 13.17
C LYS A 80 -12.93 27.14 12.01
N SER A 81 -12.00 27.75 11.28
CA SER A 81 -11.28 27.09 10.19
C SER A 81 -10.35 26.00 10.73
N PHE A 82 -9.64 26.24 11.83
CA PHE A 82 -8.79 25.23 12.46
C PHE A 82 -9.60 24.08 13.04
N SER A 83 -10.69 24.35 13.77
CA SER A 83 -11.60 23.31 14.25
C SER A 83 -12.15 22.42 13.12
N ILE A 84 -12.47 22.99 11.95
CA ILE A 84 -12.89 22.17 10.79
C ILE A 84 -11.74 21.33 10.24
N ALA A 85 -10.52 21.84 10.24
CA ALA A 85 -9.36 21.08 9.82
C ALA A 85 -9.10 19.93 10.81
N ASP A 86 -9.25 20.18 12.10
CA ASP A 86 -9.06 19.17 13.13
C ASP A 86 -10.14 18.08 13.10
N ASP A 87 -11.41 18.44 12.88
CA ASP A 87 -12.50 17.47 12.67
C ASP A 87 -12.25 16.50 11.50
N LYS A 88 -11.51 16.97 10.49
CA LYS A 88 -11.10 16.17 9.31
C LYS A 88 -9.79 15.44 9.54
N SER A 89 -9.07 15.76 10.60
CA SER A 89 -7.81 15.11 10.96
C SER A 89 -8.11 13.92 11.86
N GLY A 90 -7.20 12.96 11.88
CA GLY A 90 -7.36 11.79 12.73
C GLY A 90 -6.82 10.52 12.11
N VAL A 91 -6.88 9.47 12.92
CA VAL A 91 -6.66 8.10 12.48
C VAL A 91 -7.80 7.71 11.56
N PHE A 92 -7.52 6.94 10.52
CA PHE A 92 -8.56 6.40 9.67
C PHE A 92 -8.37 4.91 9.42
N LEU A 93 -9.50 4.23 9.24
CA LEU A 93 -9.56 2.85 8.77
C LEU A 93 -10.47 2.80 7.56
N GLY A 94 -10.05 2.08 6.54
CA GLY A 94 -10.80 1.96 5.31
C GLY A 94 -10.54 0.66 4.58
N GLY A 95 -11.35 0.44 3.57
CA GLY A 95 -11.21 -0.68 2.67
C GLY A 95 -11.98 -0.45 1.39
N GLY A 96 -11.81 -1.36 0.45
CA GLY A 96 -12.41 -1.21 -0.86
C GLY A 96 -11.98 -2.28 -1.83
N TYR A 97 -12.00 -1.89 -3.09
CA TYR A 97 -11.76 -2.77 -4.21
C TYR A 97 -10.78 -2.12 -5.18
N ALA A 98 -9.89 -2.93 -5.77
CA ALA A 98 -8.98 -2.52 -6.81
C ALA A 98 -9.06 -3.44 -8.02
N TYR A 99 -8.85 -2.87 -9.21
CA TYR A 99 -8.88 -3.59 -10.48
C TYR A 99 -7.73 -3.15 -11.38
N GLY A 100 -7.14 -4.10 -12.11
CA GLY A 100 -6.09 -3.84 -13.09
C GLY A 100 -5.77 -5.08 -13.91
N GLY A 101 -4.54 -5.18 -14.41
CA GLY A 101 -4.05 -6.35 -15.12
C GLY A 101 -2.54 -6.53 -15.05
N PHE A 102 -2.10 -7.75 -15.35
CA PHE A 102 -0.70 -8.14 -15.47
C PHE A 102 -0.43 -8.68 -16.86
N ASN A 103 0.74 -8.37 -17.37
CA ASN A 103 1.31 -8.94 -18.58
C ASN A 103 2.57 -9.69 -18.16
N LEU A 104 2.55 -11.00 -18.35
CA LEU A 104 3.69 -11.87 -18.08
C LEU A 104 4.21 -12.44 -19.39
N SER A 105 5.53 -12.53 -19.53
CA SER A 105 6.11 -13.20 -20.69
C SER A 105 7.37 -13.97 -20.35
N TYR A 106 7.61 -15.02 -21.12
CA TYR A 106 8.82 -15.82 -21.03
C TYR A 106 9.36 -16.12 -22.43
N GLN A 107 10.65 -15.89 -22.60
CA GLN A 107 11.39 -16.21 -23.81
C GLN A 107 12.82 -16.59 -23.46
N GLY A 108 13.30 -17.72 -24.00
CA GLY A 108 14.70 -18.12 -23.92
C GLY A 108 14.94 -19.51 -23.32
N GLU A 109 16.20 -19.76 -22.98
CA GLU A 109 16.71 -21.00 -22.41
C GLU A 109 16.39 -21.09 -20.90
N MET A 110 16.32 -22.33 -20.42
CA MET A 110 16.22 -22.69 -19.01
C MET A 110 17.58 -23.17 -18.51
N LEU A 111 17.70 -23.45 -17.21
CA LEU A 111 18.84 -24.15 -16.65
C LEU A 111 18.47 -25.60 -16.36
N ASP A 112 19.39 -26.53 -16.55
CA ASP A 112 19.25 -27.89 -16.02
C ASP A 112 19.56 -27.94 -14.51
N ARG A 113 19.46 -29.13 -13.92
CA ARG A 113 19.80 -29.36 -12.49
C ARG A 113 21.25 -29.02 -12.12
N TYR A 114 22.15 -28.91 -13.10
CA TYR A 114 23.56 -28.58 -12.92
C TYR A 114 23.87 -27.11 -13.21
N GLY A 115 22.86 -26.31 -13.57
CA GLY A 115 23.03 -24.90 -13.94
C GLY A 115 23.57 -24.69 -15.35
N ALA A 116 23.54 -25.71 -16.22
CA ALA A 116 23.89 -25.57 -17.63
C ALA A 116 22.66 -25.18 -18.46
N ASN A 117 22.89 -24.48 -19.57
CA ASN A 117 21.81 -24.05 -20.46
C ASN A 117 21.06 -25.26 -21.04
N ALA A 118 19.75 -25.14 -21.01
CA ALA A 118 18.80 -26.17 -21.36
C ALA A 118 17.74 -25.63 -22.33
N PRO A 119 17.29 -26.43 -23.31
CA PRO A 119 16.11 -26.09 -24.10
C PRO A 119 14.91 -25.80 -23.20
N SER A 120 14.07 -24.87 -23.64
CA SER A 120 12.83 -24.52 -22.94
C SER A 120 11.91 -25.73 -22.76
N ALA A 121 11.31 -25.84 -21.57
CA ALA A 121 10.23 -26.79 -21.32
C ALA A 121 8.91 -26.37 -22.00
N PHE A 122 8.82 -25.17 -22.59
CA PHE A 122 7.64 -24.71 -23.32
C PHE A 122 7.75 -24.98 -24.82
N LYS A 123 6.60 -25.30 -25.44
CA LYS A 123 6.49 -25.51 -26.90
C LYS A 123 6.80 -24.25 -27.71
N ASN A 124 6.40 -23.09 -27.17
CA ASN A 124 6.54 -21.77 -27.78
C ASN A 124 6.87 -20.73 -26.70
N ASN A 125 7.23 -19.51 -27.12
CA ASN A 125 7.30 -18.36 -26.21
C ASN A 125 5.94 -18.12 -25.55
N ILE A 126 5.97 -17.75 -24.27
CA ILE A 126 4.76 -17.56 -23.47
C ILE A 126 4.48 -16.07 -23.33
N ASN A 127 3.25 -15.66 -23.64
CA ASN A 127 2.72 -14.33 -23.37
C ASN A 127 1.35 -14.48 -22.70
N ILE A 128 1.19 -13.88 -21.53
CA ILE A 128 0.01 -14.03 -20.69
C ILE A 128 -0.52 -12.66 -20.33
N ASN A 129 -1.82 -12.48 -20.55
CA ASN A 129 -2.59 -11.39 -19.98
C ASN A 129 -3.46 -11.90 -18.83
N ALA A 130 -3.42 -11.18 -17.72
CA ALA A 130 -4.09 -11.60 -16.49
C ALA A 130 -4.84 -10.41 -15.87
N PRO A 131 -6.16 -10.28 -16.07
CA PRO A 131 -6.94 -9.30 -15.33
C PRO A 131 -6.91 -9.66 -13.84
N VAL A 132 -6.77 -8.64 -12.99
CA VAL A 132 -6.68 -8.80 -11.54
C VAL A 132 -7.74 -7.98 -10.82
N SER A 133 -8.36 -8.63 -9.85
CA SER A 133 -9.36 -8.08 -8.95
C SER A 133 -8.86 -8.26 -7.53
N MET A 134 -8.85 -7.19 -6.75
CA MET A 134 -8.25 -7.14 -5.42
C MET A 134 -9.20 -6.51 -4.41
N ILE A 135 -9.16 -7.03 -3.19
CA ILE A 135 -9.70 -6.36 -2.00
C ILE A 135 -8.59 -5.49 -1.42
N SER A 136 -8.96 -4.30 -0.98
CA SER A 136 -8.08 -3.31 -0.37
C SER A 136 -8.44 -3.09 1.09
N VAL A 137 -7.45 -3.03 1.96
CA VAL A 137 -7.57 -2.55 3.34
C VAL A 137 -6.53 -1.47 3.54
N LYS A 138 -6.88 -0.38 4.22
CA LYS A 138 -5.98 0.73 4.51
C LYS A 138 -6.19 1.29 5.90
N PHE A 139 -5.10 1.68 6.54
CA PHE A 139 -5.08 2.30 7.85
C PHE A 139 -3.99 3.34 7.91
N GLY A 140 -4.24 4.46 8.57
CA GLY A 140 -3.23 5.49 8.73
C GLY A 140 -3.74 6.72 9.46
N TYR A 141 -3.01 7.81 9.29
CA TYR A 141 -3.32 9.09 9.90
C TYR A 141 -3.34 10.18 8.83
N GLN A 142 -4.32 11.08 8.91
CA GLN A 142 -4.37 12.28 8.09
C GLN A 142 -4.42 13.52 8.97
N LYS A 143 -3.68 14.56 8.58
CA LYS A 143 -3.70 15.88 9.22
C LYS A 143 -4.03 16.94 8.19
N TYR A 144 -5.06 17.72 8.46
CA TYR A 144 -5.35 18.96 7.75
C TYR A 144 -4.76 20.12 8.53
N PHE A 145 -3.97 20.95 7.85
CA PHE A 145 -3.41 22.18 8.41
C PHE A 145 -4.40 23.34 8.29
N VAL A 146 -5.21 23.28 7.23
CA VAL A 146 -6.36 24.14 6.98
C VAL A 146 -7.48 23.27 6.37
N PRO A 147 -8.75 23.69 6.36
CA PRO A 147 -9.84 22.87 5.83
C PRO A 147 -9.66 22.35 4.41
N TYR A 148 -8.76 22.99 3.66
CA TYR A 148 -8.54 22.74 2.24
C TYR A 148 -7.28 21.96 1.92
N PHE A 149 -6.32 21.87 2.84
CA PHE A 149 -5.02 21.28 2.59
C PHE A 149 -4.57 20.43 3.76
N GLY A 150 -4.11 19.23 3.46
CA GLY A 150 -3.60 18.29 4.43
C GLY A 150 -2.63 17.29 3.83
N THR A 151 -2.10 16.45 4.70
CA THR A 151 -1.22 15.34 4.36
C THR A 151 -1.76 14.08 5.00
N ARG A 152 -1.49 12.92 4.40
CA ARG A 152 -1.74 11.64 5.05
C ARG A 152 -0.57 10.70 4.88
N PHE A 153 -0.39 9.86 5.89
CA PHE A 153 0.54 8.74 5.89
C PHE A 153 -0.24 7.47 6.24
N TYR A 154 -0.11 6.43 5.42
CA TYR A 154 -0.93 5.22 5.60
C TYR A 154 -0.30 3.97 5.02
N GLY A 155 -0.61 2.84 5.65
CA GLY A 155 -0.38 1.52 5.10
C GLY A 155 -1.61 1.04 4.33
N ASP A 156 -1.41 0.38 3.20
CA ASP A 156 -2.45 -0.37 2.51
C ASP A 156 -2.00 -1.80 2.16
N LEU A 157 -2.99 -2.70 2.07
CA LEU A 157 -2.82 -4.09 1.69
C LEU A 157 -3.83 -4.41 0.58
N LEU A 158 -3.32 -4.76 -0.59
CA LEU A 158 -4.10 -5.29 -1.71
C LEU A 158 -3.92 -6.81 -1.76
N LEU A 159 -5.03 -7.53 -1.73
CA LEU A 159 -5.07 -8.99 -1.83
C LEU A 159 -5.96 -9.38 -2.99
N GLY A 160 -5.43 -10.14 -3.95
CA GLY A 160 -6.23 -10.58 -5.08
C GLY A 160 -5.67 -11.81 -5.76
N GLY A 161 -6.38 -12.19 -6.82
CA GLY A 161 -6.04 -13.30 -7.68
C GLY A 161 -6.86 -13.22 -8.94
N GLY A 162 -6.55 -14.10 -9.88
CA GLY A 162 -7.23 -14.10 -11.16
C GLY A 162 -6.85 -15.28 -12.02
N VAL A 163 -7.29 -15.20 -13.26
CA VAL A 163 -7.07 -16.22 -14.29
C VAL A 163 -5.96 -15.73 -15.22
N LEU A 164 -5.00 -16.61 -15.49
CA LEU A 164 -3.97 -16.39 -16.50
C LEU A 164 -4.54 -16.78 -17.85
N LYS A 165 -4.48 -15.89 -18.84
CA LYS A 165 -4.92 -16.18 -20.22
C LYS A 165 -3.72 -16.04 -21.15
N GLU A 166 -3.46 -17.07 -21.94
CA GLU A 166 -2.39 -17.01 -22.94
C GLU A 166 -2.89 -16.27 -24.19
N ASP A 167 -2.07 -15.37 -24.72
CA ASP A 167 -2.52 -14.38 -25.71
C ASP A 167 -2.86 -14.96 -27.06
N ALA A 168 -2.12 -16.00 -27.49
CA ALA A 168 -2.29 -16.61 -28.79
C ALA A 168 -3.61 -17.42 -28.88
N SER A 169 -3.87 -18.26 -27.88
CA SER A 169 -5.05 -19.11 -27.81
C SER A 169 -6.26 -18.43 -27.15
N LYS A 170 -6.04 -17.35 -26.40
CA LYS A 170 -7.02 -16.69 -25.51
C LYS A 170 -7.62 -17.62 -24.46
N GLN A 171 -7.05 -18.81 -24.27
CA GLN A 171 -7.55 -19.81 -23.33
C GLN A 171 -7.02 -19.53 -21.92
N PRO A 172 -7.80 -19.85 -20.88
CA PRO A 172 -7.30 -19.84 -19.52
C PRO A 172 -6.23 -20.93 -19.38
N VAL A 173 -5.04 -20.55 -18.94
CA VAL A 173 -3.88 -21.44 -18.76
C VAL A 173 -3.50 -21.66 -17.29
N GLY A 174 -4.12 -20.91 -16.37
CA GLY A 174 -3.83 -21.06 -14.96
C GLY A 174 -4.52 -20.00 -14.10
N SER A 175 -4.05 -19.90 -12.86
CA SER A 175 -4.46 -18.88 -11.90
C SER A 175 -3.27 -18.36 -11.11
N PHE A 176 -3.47 -17.24 -10.43
CA PHE A 176 -2.43 -16.62 -9.62
C PHE A 176 -3.00 -16.03 -8.32
N ILE A 177 -2.09 -15.79 -7.37
CA ILE A 177 -2.32 -15.01 -6.16
C ILE A 177 -1.36 -13.82 -6.19
N TYR A 178 -1.86 -12.65 -5.81
CA TYR A 178 -1.14 -11.40 -5.76
C TYR A 178 -1.38 -10.71 -4.42
N VAL A 179 -0.30 -10.25 -3.79
CA VAL A 179 -0.32 -9.48 -2.56
C VAL A 179 0.56 -8.25 -2.75
N LEU A 180 0.06 -7.07 -2.39
CA LEU A 180 0.86 -5.84 -2.31
C LEU A 180 0.58 -5.16 -0.98
N GLY A 181 1.57 -5.13 -0.10
CA GLY A 181 1.57 -4.26 1.08
C GLY A 181 2.39 -3.02 0.79
N ALA A 182 1.86 -1.81 1.02
CA ALA A 182 2.60 -0.58 0.78
C ALA A 182 2.40 0.48 1.86
N MET A 183 3.44 1.29 2.06
CA MET A 183 3.41 2.52 2.84
C MET A 183 3.32 3.70 1.89
N ASN A 184 2.42 4.63 2.17
CA ASN A 184 2.03 5.69 1.25
C ASN A 184 2.01 7.05 1.97
N THR A 185 2.41 8.10 1.25
CA THR A 185 2.33 9.50 1.69
C THR A 185 1.65 10.32 0.61
N ASP A 186 0.53 10.97 0.95
CA ASP A 186 -0.22 11.79 -0.01
C ASP A 186 -0.44 13.22 0.51
N LEU A 187 -0.46 14.15 -0.44
CA LEU A 187 -1.00 15.50 -0.29
C LEU A 187 -2.50 15.48 -0.59
N LEU A 188 -3.28 16.20 0.21
CA LEU A 188 -4.74 16.27 0.14
C LEU A 188 -5.17 17.70 -0.14
N PHE A 189 -6.01 17.90 -1.17
CA PHE A 189 -6.61 19.18 -1.49
C PHE A 189 -8.13 19.04 -1.55
N ASP A 190 -8.84 19.70 -0.65
CA ASP A 190 -10.29 19.55 -0.47
C ASP A 190 -11.01 20.90 -0.63
N MET A 191 -12.01 20.97 -1.49
CA MET A 191 -12.91 22.11 -1.64
C MET A 191 -14.26 21.82 -0.97
N PRO A 192 -14.77 22.70 -0.09
CA PRO A 192 -16.07 22.50 0.53
C PRO A 192 -17.18 22.62 -0.51
N LEU A 193 -18.16 21.71 -0.46
CA LEU A 193 -19.36 21.78 -1.29
C LEU A 193 -20.34 22.87 -0.80
N ASP A 194 -20.30 23.19 0.49
CA ASP A 194 -20.99 24.34 1.07
C ASP A 194 -20.01 25.20 1.87
N PHE A 195 -19.85 26.47 1.46
CA PHE A 195 -18.95 27.42 2.09
C PHE A 195 -19.43 27.92 3.46
N LYS A 196 -20.73 27.77 3.80
CA LYS A 196 -21.29 28.21 5.09
C LYS A 196 -21.02 27.20 6.19
N THR A 197 -21.43 25.95 5.99
CA THR A 197 -21.31 24.90 7.00
C THR A 197 -20.04 24.06 6.85
N LYS A 198 -19.50 23.94 5.62
CA LYS A 198 -18.30 23.14 5.32
C LYS A 198 -18.38 21.73 5.92
N LYS A 199 -19.53 21.07 5.75
CA LYS A 199 -19.75 19.69 6.21
C LYS A 199 -19.27 18.65 5.21
N HIS A 200 -19.34 18.96 3.93
CA HIS A 200 -19.00 18.08 2.83
C HIS A 200 -17.92 18.70 1.96
N PHE A 201 -16.99 17.88 1.46
CA PHE A 201 -15.86 18.32 0.66
C PHE A 201 -15.69 17.41 -0.54
N LEU A 202 -15.37 18.00 -1.69
CA LEU A 202 -14.83 17.31 -2.85
C LEU A 202 -13.35 17.61 -2.91
N GLY A 203 -12.52 16.59 -3.06
CA GLY A 203 -11.07 16.76 -3.02
C GLY A 203 -10.35 15.92 -4.05
N VAL A 204 -9.06 16.20 -4.16
CA VAL A 204 -8.08 15.45 -4.92
C VAL A 204 -6.92 15.09 -3.99
N TYR A 205 -6.26 13.98 -4.29
CA TYR A 205 -5.05 13.59 -3.60
C TYR A 205 -3.99 13.13 -4.59
N ALA A 206 -2.74 13.36 -4.25
CA ALA A 206 -1.59 12.89 -5.01
C ALA A 206 -0.42 12.58 -4.07
N GLY A 207 0.31 11.50 -4.34
CA GLY A 207 1.35 11.04 -3.44
C GLY A 207 2.18 9.91 -3.98
N PHE A 208 3.08 9.41 -3.15
CA PHE A 208 3.97 8.30 -3.49
C PHE A 208 3.83 7.17 -2.48
N GLY A 209 4.14 5.96 -2.92
CA GLY A 209 4.15 4.77 -2.09
C GLY A 209 5.33 3.88 -2.39
N ILE A 210 5.75 3.13 -1.38
CA ILE A 210 6.75 2.07 -1.47
C ILE A 210 6.09 0.82 -0.90
N GLY A 211 6.09 -0.25 -1.67
CA GLY A 211 5.47 -1.51 -1.29
C GLY A 211 6.33 -2.72 -1.55
N LEU A 212 5.92 -3.83 -0.96
CA LEU A 212 6.43 -5.16 -1.23
C LEU A 212 5.33 -5.97 -1.90
N MET A 213 5.65 -6.47 -3.09
CA MET A 213 4.78 -7.28 -3.92
C MET A 213 5.19 -8.75 -3.79
N LEU A 214 4.19 -9.62 -3.63
CA LEU A 214 4.34 -11.07 -3.68
C LEU A 214 3.40 -11.63 -4.75
N TYR A 215 3.93 -12.44 -5.64
CA TYR A 215 3.18 -13.09 -6.71
C TYR A 215 3.54 -14.57 -6.84
N GLN A 216 2.52 -15.41 -7.02
CA GLN A 216 2.66 -16.85 -7.26
C GLN A 216 1.61 -17.32 -8.27
N ASP A 217 1.98 -18.24 -9.14
CA ASP A 217 1.08 -18.78 -10.16
C ASP A 217 0.99 -20.31 -10.17
N LYS A 218 -0.08 -20.82 -10.78
CA LYS A 218 -0.36 -22.26 -10.92
C LYS A 218 -0.97 -22.56 -12.29
N PRO A 219 -0.49 -23.59 -13.00
CA PRO A 219 -1.04 -23.98 -14.29
C PRO A 219 -2.30 -24.82 -14.12
N ASN A 220 -3.27 -24.64 -15.02
CA ASN A 220 -4.37 -25.57 -15.23
C ASN A 220 -4.01 -26.59 -16.31
N GLN A 221 -4.97 -27.40 -16.77
CA GLN A 221 -4.72 -28.41 -17.80
C GLN A 221 -4.24 -27.80 -19.14
N ASN A 222 -4.79 -26.66 -19.55
CA ASN A 222 -4.36 -25.99 -20.78
C ASN A 222 -2.93 -25.47 -20.65
N GLY A 223 -2.58 -24.87 -19.51
CA GLY A 223 -1.20 -24.45 -19.24
C GLY A 223 -0.21 -25.61 -19.24
N ARG A 224 -0.61 -26.77 -18.69
CA ARG A 224 0.19 -28.01 -18.76
C ARG A 224 0.39 -28.50 -20.20
N ASN A 225 -0.60 -28.31 -21.07
CA ASN A 225 -0.51 -28.69 -22.48
C ASN A 225 0.46 -27.80 -23.29
N LEU A 226 0.89 -26.65 -22.75
CA LEU A 226 1.90 -25.78 -23.37
C LEU A 226 3.34 -26.25 -23.13
N VAL A 227 3.52 -27.25 -22.26
CA VAL A 227 4.82 -27.81 -21.88
C VAL A 227 5.15 -29.02 -22.78
N VAL A 228 6.42 -29.21 -23.13
CA VAL A 228 6.90 -30.34 -23.96
C VAL A 228 7.13 -31.62 -23.15
N GLY A 229 7.19 -32.76 -23.84
CA GLY A 229 8.04 -33.89 -23.42
C GLY A 229 7.79 -34.52 -22.06
N GLY A 230 6.57 -34.44 -21.51
CA GLY A 230 6.24 -35.04 -20.21
C GLY A 230 6.78 -34.28 -18.99
N TYR A 231 7.34 -33.08 -19.18
CA TYR A 231 7.65 -32.19 -18.07
C TYR A 231 6.38 -31.66 -17.42
N SER A 232 6.43 -31.45 -16.11
CA SER A 232 5.37 -30.83 -15.35
C SER A 232 5.91 -29.99 -14.21
N SER A 233 5.15 -28.98 -13.80
CA SER A 233 5.47 -28.10 -12.68
C SER A 233 4.21 -27.81 -11.88
N PRO A 234 4.30 -27.66 -10.54
CA PRO A 234 3.20 -27.14 -9.73
C PRO A 234 2.94 -25.64 -9.97
N ASN A 235 3.91 -24.92 -10.52
CA ASN A 235 3.89 -23.48 -10.79
C ASN A 235 3.99 -23.24 -12.30
N PHE A 236 3.48 -22.12 -12.81
CA PHE A 236 3.49 -21.85 -14.24
C PHE A 236 4.74 -21.07 -14.67
N LEU A 237 4.90 -19.82 -14.25
CA LEU A 237 6.10 -19.04 -14.55
C LEU A 237 6.89 -18.75 -13.27
N TRP A 238 6.19 -18.49 -12.17
CA TRP A 238 6.77 -18.04 -10.91
C TRP A 238 6.39 -18.97 -9.76
N LYS A 239 7.40 -19.56 -9.12
CA LYS A 239 7.24 -20.18 -7.80
C LYS A 239 7.02 -19.11 -6.74
N SER A 240 7.82 -18.05 -6.79
CA SER A 240 7.66 -16.88 -5.95
C SER A 240 8.33 -15.69 -6.62
N LEU A 241 7.56 -14.64 -6.90
CA LEU A 241 8.09 -13.36 -7.34
C LEU A 241 7.93 -12.35 -6.20
N ILE A 242 9.03 -11.74 -5.81
CA ILE A 242 9.10 -10.72 -4.76
C ILE A 242 9.72 -9.47 -5.36
N GLU A 243 9.00 -8.36 -5.36
CA GLU A 243 9.49 -7.09 -5.88
C GLU A 243 9.19 -5.96 -4.91
N VAL A 244 10.14 -5.05 -4.74
CA VAL A 244 9.87 -3.75 -4.14
C VAL A 244 9.26 -2.86 -5.22
N ASP A 245 8.16 -2.22 -4.86
CA ASP A 245 7.27 -1.57 -5.79
C ASP A 245 7.12 -0.08 -5.44
N TYR A 246 7.46 0.79 -6.39
CA TYR A 246 7.36 2.23 -6.23
C TYR A 246 6.13 2.75 -6.99
N THR A 247 5.22 3.39 -6.26
CA THR A 247 3.94 3.82 -6.80
C THR A 247 3.72 5.32 -6.72
N PHE A 248 3.01 5.86 -7.70
CA PHE A 248 2.38 7.17 -7.59
C PHE A 248 0.87 7.00 -7.41
N ASN A 249 0.33 7.57 -6.34
CA ASN A 249 -1.10 7.53 -6.03
C ASN A 249 -1.73 8.84 -6.50
N VAL A 250 -2.85 8.79 -7.21
CA VAL A 250 -3.63 9.99 -7.53
C VAL A 250 -5.11 9.66 -7.58
N GLY A 251 -5.96 10.57 -7.11
CA GLY A 251 -7.39 10.34 -7.18
C GLY A 251 -8.23 11.51 -6.72
N VAL A 252 -9.55 11.27 -6.73
CA VAL A 252 -10.58 12.16 -6.23
C VAL A 252 -11.22 11.57 -4.99
N SER A 253 -11.76 12.43 -4.14
CA SER A 253 -12.41 12.03 -2.90
C SER A 253 -13.64 12.86 -2.60
N LEU A 254 -14.69 12.22 -2.09
CA LEU A 254 -15.85 12.88 -1.50
C LEU A 254 -15.83 12.61 0.01
N THR A 255 -15.67 13.68 0.80
CA THR A 255 -15.74 13.61 2.26
C THR A 255 -17.11 14.10 2.73
N LEU A 256 -17.85 13.25 3.42
CA LEU A 256 -19.15 13.55 4.00
C LEU A 256 -19.05 13.68 5.51
N TYR A 257 -19.67 14.72 6.05
CA TYR A 257 -19.67 15.02 7.49
C TYR A 257 -18.28 15.03 8.12
N ARG A 258 -17.25 15.40 7.34
CA ARG A 258 -15.83 15.44 7.74
C ARG A 258 -15.22 14.09 8.14
N LYS A 259 -16.01 13.01 8.22
CA LYS A 259 -15.60 11.71 8.77
C LYS A 259 -15.67 10.55 7.76
N HIS A 260 -16.61 10.59 6.82
CA HIS A 260 -16.80 9.53 5.82
C HIS A 260 -16.14 9.92 4.50
N ARG A 261 -15.08 9.25 4.09
CA ARG A 261 -14.34 9.58 2.87
C ARG A 261 -14.46 8.47 1.83
N LEU A 262 -15.12 8.78 0.72
CA LEU A 262 -15.20 7.93 -0.47
C LEU A 262 -14.11 8.36 -1.45
N GLU A 263 -13.33 7.43 -1.97
CA GLU A 263 -12.19 7.72 -2.82
C GLU A 263 -12.22 6.87 -4.08
N ILE A 264 -12.00 7.52 -5.22
CA ILE A 264 -11.75 6.85 -6.50
C ILE A 264 -10.41 7.36 -7.00
N GLY A 265 -9.48 6.45 -7.27
CA GLY A 265 -8.15 6.85 -7.70
C GLY A 265 -7.42 5.74 -8.43
N THR A 266 -6.17 6.01 -8.74
CA THR A 266 -5.28 5.08 -9.42
C THR A 266 -3.95 5.00 -8.70
N LYS A 267 -3.41 3.79 -8.61
CA LYS A 267 -2.06 3.49 -8.13
C LYS A 267 -1.23 3.13 -9.36
N LEU A 268 -0.35 4.05 -9.76
CA LEU A 268 0.49 3.94 -10.94
C LEU A 268 1.84 3.29 -10.55
N PRO A 269 2.26 2.19 -11.20
CA PRO A 269 3.63 1.72 -11.08
C PRO A 269 4.59 2.73 -11.72
N ILE A 270 5.56 3.24 -10.97
CA ILE A 270 6.66 4.06 -11.51
C ILE A 270 7.86 3.19 -11.83
N SER A 271 8.27 2.37 -10.86
CA SER A 271 9.44 1.52 -10.95
C SER A 271 9.29 0.33 -10.01
N TYR A 272 10.09 -0.70 -10.25
CA TYR A 272 10.18 -1.87 -9.40
C TYR A 272 11.65 -2.26 -9.24
N LEU A 273 11.97 -2.83 -8.08
CA LEU A 273 13.28 -3.39 -7.79
C LEU A 273 13.09 -4.87 -7.47
N ARG A 274 13.77 -5.72 -8.26
CA ARG A 274 13.87 -7.15 -7.98
C ARG A 274 14.90 -7.36 -6.88
N MET A 275 14.52 -8.18 -5.90
CA MET A 275 15.33 -8.40 -4.69
C MET A 275 16.39 -9.50 -4.89
N GLY A 276 16.38 -10.20 -6.03
CA GLY A 276 17.30 -11.30 -6.30
C GLY A 276 16.97 -12.59 -5.53
N VAL A 277 15.81 -12.62 -4.89
CA VAL A 277 15.25 -13.79 -4.16
C VAL A 277 14.06 -14.39 -4.90
N GLU A 278 13.78 -13.92 -6.12
CA GLU A 278 12.73 -14.45 -6.96
C GLU A 278 13.07 -15.84 -7.52
N GLU A 279 12.08 -16.73 -7.50
CA GLU A 279 12.21 -18.12 -7.92
C GLU A 279 11.27 -18.39 -9.11
N GLY A 280 11.86 -18.75 -10.24
CA GLY A 280 11.12 -19.26 -11.40
C GLY A 280 10.52 -20.65 -11.14
N ALA A 281 9.59 -21.06 -12.01
CA ALA A 281 9.05 -22.41 -11.99
C ALA A 281 10.13 -23.47 -12.29
N VAL A 282 9.99 -24.65 -11.69
CA VAL A 282 10.85 -25.83 -11.94
C VAL A 282 10.02 -26.91 -12.60
N TYR A 283 10.44 -27.32 -13.78
CA TYR A 283 9.79 -28.35 -14.58
C TYR A 283 10.56 -29.65 -14.48
N GLN A 284 9.88 -30.73 -14.10
CA GLN A 284 10.48 -32.05 -13.95
C GLN A 284 9.75 -33.08 -14.81
N ASN A 285 10.49 -33.99 -15.44
CA ASN A 285 9.93 -35.13 -16.16
C ASN A 285 10.01 -36.42 -15.31
N LYS A 286 9.61 -37.57 -15.87
CA LYS A 286 9.62 -38.87 -15.18
C LYS A 286 11.01 -39.51 -15.04
N GLU A 287 12.02 -38.94 -15.71
CA GLU A 287 13.40 -39.42 -15.73
C GLU A 287 14.29 -38.59 -14.79
N ASP A 288 13.68 -37.80 -13.89
CA ASP A 288 14.34 -36.86 -12.97
C ASP A 288 15.25 -35.83 -13.69
N ASP A 289 14.89 -35.47 -14.93
CA ASP A 289 15.46 -34.31 -15.62
C ASP A 289 14.70 -33.05 -15.21
N GLU A 290 15.44 -32.02 -14.81
CA GLU A 290 14.90 -30.77 -14.29
C GLU A 290 15.23 -29.61 -15.21
N ARG A 291 14.26 -28.70 -15.38
CA ARG A 291 14.41 -27.45 -16.13
C ARG A 291 13.96 -26.30 -15.24
N LEU A 292 14.90 -25.50 -14.77
CA LEU A 292 14.69 -24.30 -13.97
C LEU A 292 14.52 -23.08 -14.87
N LEU A 293 13.41 -22.38 -14.68
CA LEU A 293 13.12 -21.14 -15.40
C LEU A 293 13.97 -20.00 -14.83
N ILE A 294 14.78 -19.36 -15.67
CA ILE A 294 15.63 -18.22 -15.28
C ILE A 294 14.74 -16.99 -15.07
N SER A 295 14.73 -16.45 -13.86
CA SER A 295 13.93 -15.28 -13.45
C SER A 295 14.22 -14.03 -14.29
N ALA A 296 15.47 -13.85 -14.76
CA ALA A 296 15.83 -12.75 -15.67
C ALA A 296 15.13 -12.83 -17.05
N ASN A 297 14.83 -14.05 -17.52
CA ASN A 297 14.13 -14.28 -18.80
C ASN A 297 12.60 -14.22 -18.66
N ASN A 298 12.11 -14.02 -17.44
CA ASN A 298 10.70 -13.93 -17.10
C ASN A 298 10.33 -12.47 -16.83
N GLN A 299 9.48 -11.90 -17.66
CA GLN A 299 9.02 -10.53 -17.51
C GLN A 299 7.68 -10.51 -16.77
N PHE A 300 7.59 -9.62 -15.78
CA PHE A 300 6.36 -9.30 -15.09
C PHE A 300 6.12 -7.80 -15.22
N LYS A 301 4.99 -7.41 -15.79
CA LYS A 301 4.57 -6.00 -15.88
C LYS A 301 3.15 -5.89 -15.40
N ARG A 302 2.89 -4.92 -14.52
CA ARG A 302 1.53 -4.60 -14.08
C ARG A 302 1.04 -3.31 -14.70
N SER A 303 -0.27 -3.23 -14.90
CA SER A 303 -0.95 -1.98 -15.21
C SER A 303 -1.07 -1.12 -13.96
N SER A 304 -1.54 0.11 -14.16
CA SER A 304 -2.14 0.89 -13.08
C SER A 304 -3.31 0.14 -12.46
N PHE A 305 -3.50 0.30 -11.15
CA PHE A 305 -4.68 -0.22 -10.45
C PHE A 305 -5.67 0.91 -10.24
N LEU A 306 -6.90 0.74 -10.73
CA LEU A 306 -8.04 1.57 -10.35
C LEU A 306 -8.49 1.14 -8.95
N LEU A 307 -8.66 2.09 -8.03
CA LEU A 307 -9.13 1.84 -6.67
C LEU A 307 -10.43 2.58 -6.41
N VAL A 308 -11.36 1.89 -5.74
CA VAL A 308 -12.58 2.45 -5.17
C VAL A 308 -12.59 2.08 -3.68
N ASN A 309 -12.49 3.08 -2.82
CA ASN A 309 -12.32 2.87 -1.38
C ASN A 309 -13.29 3.72 -0.56
N TYR A 310 -13.61 3.22 0.63
CA TYR A 310 -14.24 3.97 1.70
C TYR A 310 -13.29 4.02 2.90
N ALA A 311 -13.24 5.15 3.60
CA ALA A 311 -12.52 5.33 4.85
C ALA A 311 -13.38 6.08 5.87
N PHE A 312 -13.30 5.65 7.12
CA PHE A 312 -13.84 6.38 8.26
C PHE A 312 -12.69 7.02 9.03
N ILE A 313 -12.81 8.31 9.34
CA ILE A 313 -11.85 9.10 10.12
C ILE A 313 -12.36 9.15 11.55
N PHE A 314 -11.54 8.80 12.52
CA PHE A 314 -11.83 8.86 13.95
C PHE A 314 -11.44 10.24 14.49
#